data_AF-A0A947EVA5-F1
#
_entry.id   AF-A0A947EVA5-F1
#
_cell.length_a   1.000
_cell.length_b   1.000
_cell.length_c   1.000
_cell.angle_alpha   90.00
_cell.angle_beta   90.00
_cell.angle_gamma   90.00
#
_symmetry.space_group_name_H-M   'P 1'
#
loop_
_entity.id
_entity.type
_entity.pdbx_description
1 polymer ?
#
loop_
_entity_poly.entity_id
_entity_poly.type
_entity_poly.pdbx_seq_one_letter_code
_entity_poly.pdbx_strand_id
1 'polypeptide(L)'
;MNWKNVIIVAAVSCLPISLAAQANILNAKKPEEIGKKTEAQIAADNDKPLPYGYVDDRDILWSKTVWEVVDLDERVNFPLYYPLDTINIGSDRRSLYDVLMKNIKNGELTDVYADAYFTERRKLSDLEATLVKVDTTDLGYEQINAGEELSPEFVNQRNITAAEIEEYRIKGIWYFDKRQGELKYRMLGIAPVAPDVNFIDDESVDPESNKVELFWVWYPSARQTLHEAKVFNQRNSAQPLSFDMLLNSRRFNGMIYREDNVHGDREITEYVADNALFQLLESDRIKEQIRDREQDMWAY
;
A
#
# COMPACT_ATOMS: atom_id res chain seq x y z
N MET A 1 -50.02 30.38 -6.52
CA MET A 1 -48.80 29.57 -6.27
C MET A 1 -47.71 30.52 -5.79
N ASN A 2 -47.26 30.41 -4.53
CA ASN A 2 -46.33 31.37 -3.93
C ASN A 2 -44.94 31.22 -4.56
N TRP A 3 -44.68 31.94 -5.65
CA TRP A 3 -43.40 31.91 -6.38
C TRP A 3 -42.19 32.24 -5.51
N LYS A 4 -42.38 32.98 -4.40
CA LYS A 4 -41.31 33.21 -3.40
C LYS A 4 -40.79 31.90 -2.79
N ASN A 5 -41.66 30.94 -2.50
CA ASN A 5 -41.24 29.67 -1.92
C ASN A 5 -40.59 28.75 -2.97
N VAL A 6 -41.02 28.85 -4.23
CA VAL A 6 -40.45 28.07 -5.34
C VAL A 6 -39.04 28.56 -5.69
N ILE A 7 -38.81 29.88 -5.67
CA ILE A 7 -37.49 30.48 -5.91
C ILE A 7 -36.51 30.12 -4.78
N ILE A 8 -36.98 30.10 -3.54
CA ILE A 8 -36.13 29.71 -2.39
C ILE A 8 -35.74 28.22 -2.48
N VAL A 9 -36.67 27.35 -2.87
CA VAL A 9 -36.38 25.91 -3.04
C VAL A 9 -35.41 25.67 -4.22
N ALA A 10 -35.57 26.40 -5.33
CA ALA A 10 -34.66 26.31 -6.47
C ALA A 10 -33.24 26.83 -6.15
N ALA A 11 -33.13 27.87 -5.33
CA ALA A 11 -31.84 28.42 -4.90
C ALA A 11 -31.09 27.47 -3.96
N VAL A 12 -31.80 26.71 -3.12
CA VAL A 12 -31.19 25.72 -2.21
C VAL A 12 -30.72 24.47 -2.97
N SER A 13 -31.37 24.10 -4.08
CA SER A 13 -30.95 22.96 -4.92
C SER A 13 -29.72 23.21 -5.81
N CYS A 14 -29.28 24.46 -5.97
CA CYS A 14 -28.13 24.82 -6.81
C CYS A 14 -26.79 24.93 -6.07
N LEU A 15 -26.72 24.52 -4.80
CA LEU A 15 -25.44 24.45 -4.09
C LEU A 15 -24.71 23.14 -4.46
N PRO A 16 -23.48 23.20 -5.02
CA PRO A 16 -22.70 22.01 -5.29
C PRO A 16 -22.27 21.38 -3.95
N ILE A 17 -22.80 20.20 -3.65
CA ILE A 17 -22.37 19.36 -2.53
C ILE A 17 -21.01 18.77 -2.90
N SER A 18 -19.95 19.52 -2.62
CA SER A 18 -18.57 19.01 -2.64
C SER A 18 -18.13 18.76 -1.20
N LEU A 19 -18.27 17.50 -0.77
CA LEU A 19 -17.79 16.99 0.51
C LEU A 19 -16.26 16.85 0.48
N ALA A 20 -15.55 17.97 0.63
CA ALA A 20 -14.14 17.97 0.99
C ALA A 20 -14.01 17.85 2.51
N ALA A 21 -13.15 16.94 2.98
CA ALA A 21 -12.75 16.86 4.37
C ALA A 21 -11.91 18.10 4.70
N GLN A 22 -12.47 19.09 5.39
CA GLN A 22 -11.83 20.41 5.44
C GLN A 22 -11.44 20.79 6.87
N ALA A 23 -10.13 20.92 7.08
CA ALA A 23 -9.59 21.72 8.17
C ALA A 23 -9.90 23.20 7.92
N ASN A 24 -10.07 23.99 8.99
CA ASN A 24 -10.19 25.45 8.95
C ASN A 24 -11.45 26.04 8.26
N ILE A 25 -12.50 25.26 7.94
CA ILE A 25 -13.75 25.80 7.32
C ILE A 25 -14.39 26.88 8.18
N LEU A 26 -14.43 26.64 9.49
CA LEU A 26 -15.17 27.47 10.43
C LEU A 26 -14.50 28.83 10.66
N ASN A 27 -13.19 28.94 10.34
CA ASN A 27 -12.37 30.11 10.63
C ASN A 27 -11.76 30.76 9.37
N ALA A 28 -11.87 30.12 8.20
CA ALA A 28 -11.38 30.65 6.94
C ALA A 28 -12.22 31.86 6.47
N LYS A 29 -11.57 32.97 6.12
CA LYS A 29 -12.22 34.16 5.55
C LYS A 29 -12.24 34.11 4.03
N LYS A 30 -11.34 33.32 3.42
CA LYS A 30 -11.27 33.09 1.97
C LYS A 30 -11.30 31.59 1.65
N PRO A 31 -11.87 31.19 0.49
CA PRO A 31 -11.83 29.79 0.04
C PRO A 31 -10.43 29.18 -0.04
N GLU A 32 -9.41 29.98 -0.32
CA GLU A 32 -7.99 29.56 -0.40
C GLU A 32 -7.36 29.20 0.96
N GLU A 33 -7.98 29.65 2.06
CA GLU A 33 -7.57 29.37 3.45
C GLU A 33 -8.20 28.08 4.00
N ILE A 34 -9.19 27.54 3.28
CA ILE A 34 -9.86 26.28 3.62
C ILE A 34 -8.89 25.13 3.29
N GLY A 35 -8.67 24.23 4.26
CA GLY A 35 -7.74 23.11 4.13
C GLY A 35 -6.29 23.42 4.53
N LYS A 36 -5.92 24.67 4.79
CA LYS A 36 -4.59 25.04 5.30
C LYS A 36 -4.62 25.18 6.82
N LYS A 37 -3.75 24.44 7.52
CA LYS A 37 -3.54 24.60 8.97
C LYS A 37 -2.86 25.95 9.23
N THR A 38 -3.22 26.61 10.33
CA THR A 38 -2.52 27.82 10.78
C THR A 38 -1.13 27.45 11.30
N GLU A 39 -0.15 28.37 11.24
CA GLU A 39 1.23 28.10 11.71
C GLU A 39 1.27 27.68 13.19
N ALA A 40 0.42 28.32 14.03
CA ALA A 40 0.28 27.94 15.44
C ALA A 40 -0.26 26.51 15.61
N GLN A 41 -1.16 26.07 14.72
CA GLN A 41 -1.70 24.71 14.75
C GLN A 41 -0.68 23.68 14.26
N ILE A 42 0.12 24.00 13.25
CA ILE A 42 1.21 23.13 12.78
C ILE A 42 2.25 22.91 13.90
N ALA A 43 2.61 23.99 14.61
CA ALA A 43 3.55 23.92 15.73
C ALA A 43 2.99 23.13 16.93
N ALA A 44 1.68 23.24 17.19
CA ALA A 44 1.01 22.51 18.26
C ALA A 44 0.80 21.01 17.94
N ASP A 45 0.48 20.68 16.69
CA ASP A 45 0.14 19.31 16.27
C ASP A 45 1.35 18.36 16.30
N ASN A 46 2.59 18.87 16.11
CA ASN A 46 3.83 18.07 16.03
C ASN A 46 3.65 16.78 15.20
N ASP A 47 3.19 16.95 13.97
CA ASP A 47 2.67 15.89 13.09
C ASP A 47 3.81 15.02 12.52
N LYS A 48 4.32 14.10 13.34
CA LYS A 48 5.38 13.14 13.00
C LYS A 48 4.94 11.70 13.28
N PRO A 49 5.46 10.71 12.54
CA PRO A 49 5.22 9.30 12.85
C PRO A 49 5.70 8.99 14.27
N LEU A 50 4.92 8.16 14.98
CA LEU A 50 5.28 7.76 16.34
C LEU A 50 6.61 7.01 16.32
N PRO A 51 7.66 7.50 16.99
CA PRO A 51 8.96 6.84 16.98
C PRO A 51 8.84 5.47 17.61
N TYR A 52 9.54 4.48 17.06
CA TYR A 52 9.64 3.18 17.71
C TYR A 52 10.48 3.31 18.97
N GLY A 53 10.10 2.56 20.01
CA GLY A 53 10.95 2.38 21.18
C GLY A 53 12.24 1.67 20.78
N TYR A 54 13.35 2.08 21.38
CA TYR A 54 14.60 1.34 21.29
C TYR A 54 14.44 0.00 22.00
N VAL A 55 14.74 -1.08 21.28
CA VAL A 55 14.75 -2.45 21.77
C VAL A 55 16.14 -2.99 21.48
N ASP A 56 16.85 -3.42 22.53
CA ASP A 56 18.14 -4.09 22.40
C ASP A 56 17.88 -5.56 22.02
N ASP A 57 18.77 -6.16 21.22
CA ASP A 57 18.67 -7.56 20.81
C ASP A 57 18.64 -8.50 22.03
N ARG A 58 19.26 -8.08 23.14
CA ARG A 58 19.27 -8.83 24.41
C ARG A 58 17.93 -8.84 25.13
N ASP A 59 17.06 -7.88 24.82
CA ASP A 59 15.72 -7.77 25.39
C ASP A 59 14.68 -8.58 24.60
N ILE A 60 15.06 -9.12 23.44
CA ILE A 60 14.22 -9.99 22.61
C ILE A 60 14.34 -11.42 23.13
N LEU A 61 13.27 -11.93 23.76
CA LEU A 61 13.26 -13.33 24.25
C LEU A 61 12.98 -14.34 23.14
N TRP A 62 12.18 -13.93 22.17
CA TRP A 62 11.75 -14.74 21.06
C TRP A 62 11.37 -13.83 19.90
N SER A 63 11.65 -14.25 18.68
CA SER A 63 11.19 -13.58 17.48
C SER A 63 10.88 -14.57 16.36
N LYS A 64 9.95 -14.19 15.49
CA LYS A 64 9.61 -14.91 14.26
C LYS A 64 9.33 -13.93 13.13
N THR A 65 10.02 -14.09 12.01
CA THR A 65 9.75 -13.31 10.80
C THR A 65 8.66 -14.01 10.01
N VAL A 66 7.69 -13.23 9.52
CA VAL A 66 6.56 -13.72 8.72
C VAL A 66 6.39 -12.86 7.49
N TRP A 67 5.92 -13.50 6.43
CA TRP A 67 5.50 -12.84 5.21
C TRP A 67 4.01 -13.07 5.01
N GLU A 68 3.31 -11.97 4.79
CA GLU A 68 1.85 -11.93 4.71
C GLU A 68 1.44 -11.40 3.34
N VAL A 69 0.40 -11.99 2.75
CA VAL A 69 -0.33 -11.44 1.60
C VAL A 69 -1.53 -10.69 2.13
N VAL A 70 -1.67 -9.43 1.73
CA VAL A 70 -2.84 -8.59 1.98
C VAL A 70 -3.61 -8.47 0.68
N ASP A 71 -4.67 -9.25 0.58
CA ASP A 71 -5.56 -9.28 -0.58
C ASP A 71 -6.44 -8.02 -0.64
N LEU A 72 -6.44 -7.29 -1.75
CA LEU A 72 -7.22 -6.06 -1.90
C LEU A 72 -8.68 -6.29 -2.26
N ASP A 73 -9.07 -7.50 -2.65
CA ASP A 73 -10.47 -7.88 -2.85
C ASP A 73 -11.21 -7.97 -1.50
N GLU A 74 -10.47 -8.12 -0.41
CA GLU A 74 -11.05 -8.09 0.92
C GLU A 74 -11.47 -6.67 1.33
N ARG A 75 -12.73 -6.53 1.75
CA ARG A 75 -13.33 -5.25 2.18
C ARG A 75 -12.57 -4.55 3.32
N VAL A 76 -11.86 -5.32 4.15
CA VAL A 76 -11.05 -4.78 5.26
C VAL A 76 -9.84 -3.99 4.70
N ASN A 77 -9.35 -4.37 3.53
CA ASN A 77 -8.13 -3.84 2.90
C ASN A 77 -8.40 -2.73 1.88
N PHE A 78 -9.67 -2.44 1.58
CA PHE A 78 -10.11 -1.33 0.73
C PHE A 78 -9.46 0.04 1.02
N PRO A 79 -9.13 0.41 2.28
CA PRO A 79 -8.41 1.66 2.53
C PRO A 79 -7.02 1.72 1.89
N LEU A 80 -6.40 0.59 1.54
CA LEU A 80 -5.10 0.51 0.85
C LEU A 80 -5.24 0.61 -0.67
N TYR A 81 -6.38 0.16 -1.21
CA TYR A 81 -6.64 0.08 -2.65
C TYR A 81 -7.25 1.37 -3.23
N TYR A 82 -8.25 1.94 -2.55
CA TYR A 82 -8.97 3.10 -3.08
C TYR A 82 -8.30 4.43 -2.72
N PRO A 83 -8.44 5.47 -3.57
CA PRO A 83 -9.18 5.49 -4.84
C PRO A 83 -8.38 5.00 -6.06
N LEU A 84 -9.07 4.46 -7.07
CA LEU A 84 -8.48 4.00 -8.33
C LEU A 84 -8.35 5.11 -9.37
N ASP A 85 -9.33 6.00 -9.43
CA ASP A 85 -9.31 7.17 -10.31
C ASP A 85 -8.89 8.41 -9.52
N THR A 86 -7.83 9.07 -9.98
CA THR A 86 -7.30 10.29 -9.39
C THR A 86 -7.72 11.55 -10.13
N ILE A 87 -8.41 11.44 -11.27
CA ILE A 87 -8.81 12.58 -12.12
C ILE A 87 -9.85 13.44 -11.41
N ASN A 88 -10.86 12.83 -10.80
CA ASN A 88 -11.99 13.52 -10.18
C ASN A 88 -11.83 13.74 -8.68
N ILE A 89 -10.68 13.38 -8.11
CA ILE A 89 -10.44 13.36 -6.66
C ILE A 89 -9.32 14.33 -6.31
N GLY A 90 -9.53 15.11 -5.24
CA GLY A 90 -8.54 16.02 -4.69
C GLY A 90 -7.17 15.36 -4.46
N SER A 91 -6.11 16.15 -4.49
CA SER A 91 -4.73 15.68 -4.30
C SER A 91 -4.47 15.08 -2.91
N ASP A 92 -5.42 15.21 -1.99
CA ASP A 92 -5.38 14.74 -0.61
C ASP A 92 -5.69 13.24 -0.46
N ARG A 93 -6.28 12.60 -1.48
CA ARG A 93 -6.64 11.17 -1.44
C ARG A 93 -5.96 10.40 -2.56
N ARG A 94 -5.15 9.42 -2.19
CA ARG A 94 -4.40 8.56 -3.11
C ARG A 94 -4.36 7.13 -2.56
N SER A 95 -4.29 6.16 -3.45
CA SER A 95 -4.07 4.75 -3.09
C SER A 95 -2.67 4.57 -2.48
N LEU A 96 -2.42 3.47 -1.78
CA LEU A 96 -1.10 3.20 -1.23
C LEU A 96 -0.04 3.12 -2.34
N TYR A 97 -0.36 2.46 -3.46
CA TYR A 97 0.52 2.36 -4.62
C TYR A 97 0.87 3.73 -5.20
N ASP A 98 -0.12 4.61 -5.40
CA ASP A 98 0.13 5.97 -5.91
C ASP A 98 1.04 6.77 -4.98
N VAL A 99 0.86 6.62 -3.66
CA VAL A 99 1.72 7.27 -2.65
C VAL A 99 3.15 6.76 -2.76
N LEU A 100 3.35 5.44 -2.81
CA LEU A 100 4.68 4.85 -2.96
C LEU A 100 5.32 5.31 -4.27
N MET A 101 4.64 5.17 -5.40
CA MET A 101 5.19 5.49 -6.71
C MET A 101 5.48 6.98 -6.86
N LYS A 102 4.61 7.86 -6.36
CA LYS A 102 4.85 9.32 -6.35
C LYS A 102 6.11 9.66 -5.57
N ASN A 103 6.29 9.09 -4.39
CA ASN A 103 7.43 9.42 -3.54
C ASN A 103 8.74 8.80 -4.04
N ILE A 104 8.67 7.67 -4.75
CA ILE A 104 9.82 7.10 -5.48
C ILE A 104 10.21 8.03 -6.65
N LYS A 105 9.23 8.49 -7.44
CA LYS A 105 9.45 9.44 -8.54
C LYS A 105 10.03 10.79 -8.07
N ASN A 106 9.57 11.27 -6.91
CA ASN A 106 10.07 12.50 -6.30
C ASN A 106 11.46 12.34 -5.66
N GLY A 107 11.94 11.11 -5.48
CA GLY A 107 13.20 10.82 -4.79
C GLY A 107 13.13 10.93 -3.27
N GLU A 108 11.94 11.05 -2.69
CA GLU A 108 11.73 11.02 -1.23
C GLU A 108 11.87 9.59 -0.68
N LEU A 109 11.40 8.60 -1.44
CA LEU A 109 11.61 7.17 -1.17
C LEU A 109 12.76 6.65 -2.01
N THR A 110 13.90 6.40 -1.35
CA THR A 110 15.10 5.90 -2.02
C THR A 110 15.40 4.44 -1.72
N ASP A 111 14.88 3.89 -0.62
CA ASP A 111 15.16 2.53 -0.16
C ASP A 111 14.15 1.54 -0.76
N VAL A 112 14.29 1.33 -2.06
CA VAL A 112 13.52 0.40 -2.86
C VAL A 112 14.40 -0.77 -3.28
N TYR A 113 13.87 -1.99 -3.21
CA TYR A 113 14.61 -3.24 -3.40
C TYR A 113 13.89 -4.18 -4.35
N ALA A 114 14.62 -5.13 -4.92
CA ALA A 114 14.08 -6.16 -5.80
C ALA A 114 13.37 -7.28 -5.03
N ASP A 115 13.81 -7.57 -3.80
CA ASP A 115 13.42 -8.75 -3.04
C ASP A 115 13.04 -8.45 -1.59
N ALA A 116 12.32 -9.39 -0.97
CA ALA A 116 11.90 -9.29 0.42
C ALA A 116 13.06 -9.31 1.41
N TYR A 117 14.26 -9.75 1.00
CA TYR A 117 15.46 -9.78 1.83
C TYR A 117 16.25 -8.47 1.81
N PHE A 118 15.84 -7.50 0.98
CA PHE A 118 16.47 -6.18 0.85
C PHE A 118 17.95 -6.28 0.45
N THR A 119 18.27 -7.22 -0.45
CA THR A 119 19.66 -7.50 -0.85
C THR A 119 20.10 -6.60 -2.00
N GLU A 120 19.22 -6.39 -2.97
CA GLU A 120 19.49 -5.61 -4.17
C GLU A 120 18.62 -4.36 -4.21
N ARG A 121 19.26 -3.19 -4.09
CA ARG A 121 18.58 -1.90 -4.21
C ARG A 121 18.29 -1.58 -5.68
N ARG A 122 17.07 -1.14 -5.98
CA ARG A 122 16.63 -0.76 -7.32
C ARG A 122 16.46 0.76 -7.44
N LYS A 123 16.84 1.30 -8.59
CA LYS A 123 16.51 2.69 -8.96
C LYS A 123 15.21 2.71 -9.77
N LEU A 124 14.60 3.88 -9.89
CA LEU A 124 13.39 4.07 -10.70
C LEU A 124 13.56 3.55 -12.14
N SER A 125 14.71 3.78 -12.76
CA SER A 125 15.02 3.27 -14.11
C SER A 125 14.94 1.75 -14.22
N ASP A 126 15.26 1.05 -13.14
CA ASP A 126 15.29 -0.41 -13.13
C ASP A 126 13.88 -0.99 -12.89
N LEU A 127 12.97 -0.18 -12.33
CA LEU A 127 11.57 -0.54 -12.11
C LEU A 127 10.73 -0.35 -13.38
N GLU A 128 11.10 0.59 -14.26
CA GLU A 128 10.35 0.86 -15.49
C GLU A 128 10.20 -0.40 -16.36
N ALA A 129 11.20 -1.29 -16.37
CA ALA A 129 11.14 -2.55 -17.11
C ALA A 129 10.06 -3.52 -16.60
N THR A 130 9.72 -3.47 -15.31
CA THR A 130 8.68 -4.31 -14.70
C THR A 130 7.31 -3.62 -14.70
N LEU A 131 7.31 -2.28 -14.69
CA LEU A 131 6.09 -1.48 -14.61
C LEU A 131 5.49 -1.13 -15.97
N VAL A 132 6.28 -1.22 -17.05
CA VAL A 132 5.89 -0.78 -18.39
C VAL A 132 6.11 -1.89 -19.40
N LYS A 133 5.03 -2.26 -20.11
CA LYS A 133 5.13 -3.05 -21.35
C LYS A 133 5.18 -2.09 -22.53
N VAL A 134 6.25 -2.22 -23.31
CA VAL A 134 6.41 -1.52 -24.59
C VAL A 134 6.29 -2.55 -25.69
N ASP A 135 5.20 -2.48 -26.45
CA ASP A 135 4.96 -3.35 -27.60
C ASP A 135 5.01 -2.55 -28.89
N THR A 136 5.65 -3.10 -29.92
CA THR A 136 5.79 -2.46 -31.23
C THR A 136 4.86 -3.14 -32.21
N THR A 137 4.01 -2.35 -32.87
CA THR A 137 3.08 -2.89 -33.88
C THR A 137 3.80 -3.40 -35.12
N ASP A 138 3.16 -4.30 -35.88
CA ASP A 138 3.68 -4.86 -37.14
C ASP A 138 4.15 -3.77 -38.12
N LEU A 139 3.38 -2.68 -38.24
CA LEU A 139 3.73 -1.52 -39.06
C LEU A 139 5.00 -0.81 -38.58
N GLY A 140 5.25 -0.78 -37.27
CA GLY A 140 6.49 -0.27 -36.69
C GLY A 140 7.70 -1.14 -37.05
N TYR A 141 7.54 -2.46 -37.08
CA TYR A 141 8.58 -3.38 -37.56
C TYR A 141 8.86 -3.19 -39.05
N GLU A 142 7.82 -2.95 -39.88
CA GLU A 142 7.99 -2.65 -41.30
C GLU A 142 8.77 -1.33 -41.53
N GLN A 143 8.53 -0.30 -40.72
CA GLN A 143 9.31 0.96 -40.77
C GLN A 143 10.78 0.77 -40.39
N ILE A 144 11.04 0.02 -39.31
CA ILE A 144 12.42 -0.31 -38.89
C ILE A 144 13.14 -1.09 -40.00
N ASN A 145 12.45 -2.06 -40.62
CA ASN A 145 13.00 -2.85 -41.73
C ASN A 145 13.21 -2.01 -43.00
N ALA A 146 12.41 -0.96 -43.21
CA ALA A 146 12.58 0.03 -44.28
C ALA A 146 13.70 1.05 -44.01
N GLY A 147 14.29 1.05 -42.80
CA GLY A 147 15.36 1.97 -42.40
C GLY A 147 14.87 3.35 -41.95
N GLU A 148 13.59 3.50 -41.64
CA GLU A 148 13.00 4.72 -41.07
C GLU A 148 13.12 4.74 -39.54
N GLU A 149 13.14 5.94 -38.94
CA GLU A 149 13.04 6.09 -37.49
C GLU A 149 11.62 5.69 -37.03
N LEU A 150 11.53 4.84 -36.00
CA LEU A 150 10.27 4.34 -35.48
C LEU A 150 9.40 5.51 -34.97
N SER A 151 8.26 5.74 -35.61
CA SER A 151 7.31 6.74 -35.14
C SER A 151 6.70 6.32 -33.79
N PRO A 152 6.54 7.25 -32.82
CA PRO A 152 5.95 6.95 -31.51
C PRO A 152 4.53 6.37 -31.58
N GLU A 153 3.82 6.59 -32.69
CA GLU A 153 2.47 6.10 -32.94
C GLU A 153 2.40 4.56 -33.10
N PHE A 154 3.51 3.91 -33.42
CA PHE A 154 3.61 2.46 -33.58
C PHE A 154 4.06 1.73 -32.32
N VAL A 155 4.26 2.48 -31.22
CA VAL A 155 4.71 1.97 -29.93
C VAL A 155 3.57 2.06 -28.93
N ASN A 156 3.00 0.91 -28.58
CA ASN A 156 2.01 0.80 -27.52
C ASN A 156 2.73 0.70 -26.18
N GLN A 157 2.49 1.67 -25.28
CA GLN A 157 3.02 1.64 -23.92
C GLN A 157 1.87 1.42 -22.94
N ARG A 158 1.96 0.35 -22.15
CA ARG A 158 1.04 0.07 -21.05
C ARG A 158 1.80 0.15 -19.74
N ASN A 159 1.28 0.96 -18.81
CA ASN A 159 1.89 1.17 -17.49
C ASN A 159 1.00 0.57 -16.41
N ILE A 160 1.61 -0.07 -15.40
CA ILE A 160 0.89 -0.51 -14.21
C ILE A 160 0.35 0.70 -13.44
N THR A 161 -0.97 0.76 -13.31
CA THR A 161 -1.69 1.75 -12.51
C THR A 161 -2.15 1.18 -11.18
N ALA A 162 -2.63 2.03 -10.26
CA ALA A 162 -3.19 1.58 -8.98
C ALA A 162 -4.35 0.58 -9.13
N ALA A 163 -5.05 0.59 -10.27
CA ALA A 163 -6.16 -0.31 -10.55
C ALA A 163 -5.73 -1.76 -10.80
N GLU A 164 -4.50 -1.98 -11.30
CA GLU A 164 -3.95 -3.30 -11.62
C GLU A 164 -3.26 -3.96 -10.42
N ILE A 165 -3.19 -3.28 -9.26
CA ILE A 165 -2.65 -3.86 -8.03
C ILE A 165 -3.70 -4.76 -7.39
N GLU A 166 -3.35 -6.03 -7.17
CA GLU A 166 -4.26 -7.04 -6.61
C GLU A 166 -3.97 -7.32 -5.13
N GLU A 167 -2.71 -7.35 -4.73
CA GLU A 167 -2.31 -7.67 -3.35
C GLU A 167 -1.09 -6.85 -2.92
N TYR A 168 -0.91 -6.73 -1.61
CA TYR A 168 0.35 -6.28 -1.02
C TYR A 168 1.03 -7.40 -0.27
N ARG A 169 2.30 -7.66 -0.56
CA ARG A 169 3.13 -8.54 0.26
C ARG A 169 3.81 -7.73 1.35
N ILE A 170 3.70 -8.20 2.58
CA ILE A 170 4.24 -7.55 3.76
C ILE A 170 5.24 -8.50 4.41
N LYS A 171 6.40 -7.97 4.77
CA LYS A 171 7.38 -8.66 5.61
C LYS A 171 7.43 -7.96 6.95
N GLY A 172 7.31 -8.74 8.03
CA GLY A 172 7.52 -8.20 9.37
C GLY A 172 7.96 -9.25 10.36
N ILE A 173 8.34 -8.76 11.54
CA ILE A 173 8.86 -9.57 12.63
C ILE A 173 7.97 -9.44 13.85
N TRP A 174 7.53 -10.57 14.36
CA TRP A 174 6.96 -10.70 15.69
C TRP A 174 8.10 -10.89 16.68
N TYR A 175 8.13 -10.14 17.77
CA TYR A 175 9.15 -10.28 18.81
C TYR A 175 8.54 -10.02 20.19
N PHE A 176 9.00 -10.78 21.18
CA PHE A 176 8.59 -10.60 22.57
C PHE A 176 9.60 -9.71 23.28
N ASP A 177 9.17 -8.50 23.66
CA ASP A 177 10.00 -7.53 24.39
C ASP A 177 9.95 -7.81 25.89
N LYS A 178 11.06 -8.29 26.46
CA LYS A 178 11.19 -8.58 27.89
C LYS A 178 10.88 -7.39 28.79
N ARG A 179 11.20 -6.16 28.36
CA ARG A 179 11.07 -4.96 29.20
C ARG A 179 9.62 -4.55 29.35
N GLN A 180 8.83 -4.74 28.30
CA GLN A 180 7.40 -4.40 28.28
C GLN A 180 6.52 -5.62 28.58
N GLY A 181 7.06 -6.83 28.46
CA GLY A 181 6.32 -8.08 28.68
C GLY A 181 5.26 -8.33 27.61
N GLU A 182 5.39 -7.74 26.42
CA GLU A 182 4.37 -7.78 25.38
C GLU A 182 4.95 -8.35 24.08
N LEU A 183 4.11 -9.09 23.34
CA LEU A 183 4.40 -9.46 21.97
C LEU A 183 4.13 -8.27 21.05
N LYS A 184 5.14 -7.87 20.27
CA LYS A 184 5.04 -6.73 19.34
C LYS A 184 5.33 -7.17 17.92
N TYR A 185 4.63 -6.54 16.99
CA TYR A 185 4.91 -6.64 15.57
C TYR A 185 5.72 -5.42 15.10
N ARG A 186 6.70 -5.66 14.23
CA ARG A 186 7.43 -4.61 13.53
C ARG A 186 7.44 -4.91 12.04
N MET A 187 6.83 -4.02 11.26
CA MET A 187 6.85 -4.11 9.80
C MET A 187 8.25 -3.74 9.30
N LEU A 188 8.78 -4.55 8.38
CA LEU A 188 10.11 -4.38 7.78
C LEU A 188 10.00 -3.89 6.34
N GLY A 189 9.04 -4.40 5.58
CA GLY A 189 8.78 -3.90 4.23
C GLY A 189 7.43 -4.29 3.68
N ILE A 190 7.11 -3.63 2.57
CA ILE A 190 5.87 -3.78 1.84
C ILE A 190 6.17 -3.75 0.35
N ALA A 191 5.48 -4.59 -0.42
CA ALA A 191 5.61 -4.67 -1.87
C ALA A 191 4.22 -4.71 -2.51
N PRO A 192 3.91 -3.83 -3.48
CA PRO A 192 2.76 -4.00 -4.34
C PRO A 192 2.98 -5.16 -5.29
N VAL A 193 1.93 -5.94 -5.53
CA VAL A 193 1.91 -7.06 -6.45
C VAL A 193 0.83 -6.81 -7.49
N ALA A 194 1.19 -7.05 -8.74
CA ALA A 194 0.29 -6.97 -9.88
C ALA A 194 0.58 -8.16 -10.81
N PRO A 195 -0.35 -8.50 -11.71
CA PRO A 195 -0.05 -9.43 -12.79
C PRO A 195 1.08 -8.91 -13.67
N ASP A 196 1.94 -9.78 -14.20
CA ASP A 196 3.05 -9.38 -15.08
C ASP A 196 2.50 -8.66 -16.33
N VAL A 197 2.97 -7.43 -16.56
CA VAL A 197 2.61 -6.60 -17.71
C VAL A 197 2.69 -7.36 -19.04
N ASN A 198 3.65 -8.28 -19.17
CA ASN A 198 3.87 -9.06 -20.39
C ASN A 198 2.70 -9.98 -20.71
N PHE A 199 2.07 -10.55 -19.68
CA PHE A 199 1.05 -11.60 -19.78
C PHE A 199 -0.34 -11.16 -19.32
N ILE A 200 -0.56 -9.89 -18.94
CA ILE A 200 -1.88 -9.39 -18.51
C ILE A 200 -3.00 -9.72 -19.53
N ASP A 201 -2.72 -9.64 -20.82
CA ASP A 201 -3.71 -9.84 -21.88
C ASP A 201 -3.73 -11.29 -22.41
N ASP A 202 -2.93 -12.19 -21.84
CA ASP A 202 -2.85 -13.58 -22.26
C ASP A 202 -3.86 -14.43 -21.47
N GLU A 203 -5.03 -14.68 -22.08
CA GLU A 203 -6.08 -15.53 -21.51
C GLU A 203 -5.64 -17.00 -21.31
N SER A 204 -4.49 -17.41 -21.84
CA SER A 204 -3.95 -18.76 -21.64
C SER A 204 -3.16 -18.93 -20.34
N VAL A 205 -2.81 -17.83 -19.66
CA VAL A 205 -2.10 -17.82 -18.39
C VAL A 205 -3.10 -17.63 -17.25
N ASP A 206 -3.03 -18.48 -16.24
CA ASP A 206 -3.85 -18.34 -15.04
C ASP A 206 -3.48 -17.04 -14.29
N PRO A 207 -4.41 -16.09 -14.11
CA PRO A 207 -4.14 -14.82 -13.43
C PRO A 207 -3.53 -15.00 -12.04
N GLU A 208 -3.92 -16.04 -11.28
CA GLU A 208 -3.35 -16.29 -9.95
C GLU A 208 -1.86 -16.68 -10.01
N SER A 209 -1.44 -17.37 -11.07
CA SER A 209 -0.06 -17.81 -11.25
C SER A 209 0.88 -16.72 -11.77
N ASN A 210 0.31 -15.61 -12.26
CA ASN A 210 1.05 -14.54 -12.95
C ASN A 210 1.34 -13.32 -12.05
N LYS A 211 1.18 -13.46 -10.74
CA LYS A 211 1.40 -12.38 -9.78
C LYS A 211 2.90 -12.15 -9.54
N VAL A 212 3.35 -10.92 -9.79
CA VAL A 212 4.75 -10.51 -9.63
C VAL A 212 4.89 -9.38 -8.60
N GLU A 213 5.87 -9.52 -7.72
CA GLU A 213 6.30 -8.45 -6.81
C GLU A 213 6.97 -7.33 -7.60
N LEU A 214 6.38 -6.13 -7.61
CA LEU A 214 6.93 -5.04 -8.42
C LEU A 214 8.21 -4.47 -7.82
N PHE A 215 8.17 -4.18 -6.52
CA PHE A 215 9.31 -3.70 -5.75
C PHE A 215 9.06 -3.76 -4.25
N TRP A 216 10.11 -3.93 -3.45
CA TRP A 216 10.05 -3.91 -2.00
C TRP A 216 10.46 -2.55 -1.45
N VAL A 217 9.63 -1.96 -0.60
CA VAL A 217 9.94 -0.72 0.11
C VAL A 217 10.35 -1.02 1.54
N TRP A 218 11.50 -0.48 1.98
CA TRP A 218 11.91 -0.57 3.38
C TRP A 218 11.01 0.31 4.26
N TYR A 219 10.17 -0.33 5.06
CA TYR A 219 9.12 0.35 5.83
C TYR A 219 9.66 1.40 6.80
N PRO A 220 10.74 1.14 7.58
CA PRO A 220 11.27 2.13 8.53
C PRO A 220 11.70 3.46 7.91
N SER A 221 12.20 3.49 6.67
CA SER A 221 12.53 4.77 6.00
C SER A 221 11.32 5.41 5.33
N ALA A 222 10.33 4.61 4.91
CA ALA A 222 9.10 5.12 4.32
C ALA A 222 8.11 5.74 5.33
N ARG A 223 8.30 5.55 6.63
CA ARG A 223 7.33 5.97 7.67
C ARG A 223 6.92 7.45 7.59
N GLN A 224 7.86 8.36 7.33
CA GLN A 224 7.55 9.78 7.21
C GLN A 224 6.60 10.04 6.04
N THR A 225 6.93 9.51 4.86
CA THR A 225 6.09 9.65 3.65
C THR A 225 4.70 9.01 3.82
N LEU A 226 4.62 7.86 4.49
CA LEU A 226 3.36 7.16 4.78
C LEU A 226 2.55 7.85 5.90
N HIS A 227 3.20 8.62 6.76
CA HIS A 227 2.51 9.39 7.81
C HIS A 227 1.84 10.64 7.24
N GLU A 228 2.50 11.29 6.28
CA GLU A 228 1.99 12.46 5.57
C GLU A 228 0.81 12.10 4.67
N ALA A 229 0.87 10.94 4.02
CA ALA A 229 -0.23 10.43 3.21
C ALA A 229 -1.40 9.95 4.08
N LYS A 230 -2.59 10.47 3.77
CA LYS A 230 -3.82 10.20 4.52
C LYS A 230 -4.75 9.25 3.77
N VAL A 231 -5.31 8.32 4.52
CA VAL A 231 -6.23 7.27 4.09
C VAL A 231 -7.66 7.77 4.18
N PHE A 232 -8.49 7.34 3.22
CA PHE A 232 -9.93 7.60 3.28
C PHE A 232 -10.60 6.84 4.43
N ASN A 233 -11.14 7.57 5.41
CA ASN A 233 -11.89 6.99 6.51
C ASN A 233 -13.40 7.04 6.20
N GLN A 234 -13.99 5.87 5.92
CA GLN A 234 -15.42 5.75 5.61
C GLN A 234 -16.33 6.17 6.79
N ARG A 235 -15.86 6.01 8.03
CA ARG A 235 -16.66 6.31 9.24
C ARG A 235 -16.59 7.78 9.62
N ASN A 236 -15.44 8.42 9.42
CA ASN A 236 -15.23 9.82 9.77
C ASN A 236 -14.22 10.49 8.84
N SER A 237 -14.71 11.14 7.79
CA SER A 237 -13.88 11.89 6.84
C SER A 237 -13.16 13.09 7.48
N ALA A 238 -13.64 13.63 8.60
CA ALA A 238 -13.02 14.79 9.26
C ALA A 238 -11.74 14.42 10.03
N GLN A 239 -11.54 13.13 10.33
CA GLN A 239 -10.33 12.61 10.96
C GLN A 239 -9.77 11.46 10.12
N PRO A 240 -9.01 11.77 9.07
CA PRO A 240 -8.39 10.75 8.25
C PRO A 240 -7.22 10.11 9.00
N LEU A 241 -7.04 8.81 8.80
CA LEU A 241 -5.94 8.01 9.34
C LEU A 241 -4.73 8.16 8.42
N SER A 242 -3.49 8.11 8.92
CA SER A 242 -2.31 8.01 8.03
C SER A 242 -2.04 6.57 7.61
N PHE A 243 -1.37 6.36 6.48
CA PHE A 243 -0.97 5.00 6.07
C PHE A 243 -0.02 4.37 7.10
N ASP A 244 0.93 5.14 7.66
CA ASP A 244 1.83 4.65 8.72
C ASP A 244 1.04 4.16 9.95
N MET A 245 -0.01 4.88 10.36
CA MET A 245 -0.81 4.47 11.52
C MET A 245 -1.69 3.25 11.20
N LEU A 246 -2.24 3.15 9.99
CA LEU A 246 -3.02 2.00 9.53
C LEU A 246 -2.16 0.72 9.52
N LEU A 247 -0.98 0.80 8.92
CA LEU A 247 -0.07 -0.34 8.76
C LEU A 247 0.55 -0.77 10.10
N ASN A 248 1.03 0.18 10.92
CA ASN A 248 1.56 -0.14 12.25
C ASN A 248 0.52 -0.71 13.21
N SER A 249 -0.73 -0.24 13.13
CA SER A 249 -1.82 -0.80 13.94
C SER A 249 -2.44 -2.07 13.35
N ARG A 250 -1.87 -2.59 12.26
CA ARG A 250 -2.34 -3.78 11.54
C ARG A 250 -3.85 -3.74 11.27
N ARG A 251 -4.37 -2.58 10.84
CA ARG A 251 -5.78 -2.40 10.45
C ARG A 251 -6.01 -2.88 9.01
N PHE A 252 -5.57 -4.10 8.75
CA PHE A 252 -5.71 -4.85 7.51
C PHE A 252 -5.80 -6.34 7.87
N ASN A 253 -6.35 -7.14 6.96
CA ASN A 253 -6.27 -8.59 7.09
C ASN A 253 -5.18 -9.11 6.14
N GLY A 254 -4.37 -10.03 6.63
CA GLY A 254 -3.29 -10.64 5.87
C GLY A 254 -3.21 -12.13 6.14
N MET A 255 -2.91 -12.91 5.10
CA MET A 255 -2.68 -14.35 5.16
C MET A 255 -1.18 -14.62 5.16
N ILE A 256 -0.68 -15.41 6.11
CA ILE A 256 0.74 -15.76 6.14
C ILE A 256 0.98 -16.75 5.01
N TYR A 257 1.91 -16.47 4.10
CA TYR A 257 2.28 -17.41 3.03
C TYR A 257 3.68 -17.99 3.20
N ARG A 258 4.50 -17.37 4.04
CA ARG A 258 5.86 -17.82 4.35
C ARG A 258 6.22 -17.40 5.78
N GLU A 259 7.01 -18.25 6.43
CA GLU A 259 7.55 -18.00 7.75
C GLU A 259 9.03 -18.34 7.82
N ASP A 260 9.73 -17.67 8.73
CA ASP A 260 11.12 -17.98 9.02
C ASP A 260 11.23 -19.36 9.66
N ASN A 261 11.96 -20.25 8.98
CA ASN A 261 12.09 -21.63 9.38
C ASN A 261 13.47 -22.22 9.04
N VAL A 262 13.81 -23.31 9.76
CA VAL A 262 15.08 -24.04 9.58
C VAL A 262 15.22 -24.64 8.15
N HIS A 263 14.12 -24.70 7.40
CA HIS A 263 14.08 -25.24 6.04
C HIS A 263 14.39 -24.19 4.96
N GLY A 264 14.81 -22.99 5.34
CA GLY A 264 15.18 -21.91 4.42
C GLY A 264 13.99 -21.10 3.97
N ASP A 265 13.10 -20.72 4.89
CA ASP A 265 11.92 -19.89 4.67
C ASP A 265 10.98 -20.43 3.59
N ARG A 266 10.72 -21.74 3.60
CA ARG A 266 9.82 -22.36 2.62
C ARG A 266 8.43 -21.73 2.64
N GLU A 267 7.88 -21.48 1.47
CA GLU A 267 6.50 -21.06 1.31
C GLU A 267 5.53 -22.18 1.69
N ILE A 268 4.35 -21.81 2.18
CA ILE A 268 3.31 -22.77 2.56
C ILE A 268 2.90 -23.65 1.39
N THR A 269 2.86 -23.06 0.19
CA THR A 269 2.56 -23.72 -1.09
C THR A 269 3.54 -24.86 -1.41
N GLU A 270 4.80 -24.78 -0.98
CA GLU A 270 5.82 -25.78 -1.27
C GLU A 270 5.61 -27.11 -0.50
N TYR A 271 4.94 -27.07 0.65
CA TYR A 271 4.75 -28.26 1.49
C TYR A 271 3.28 -28.60 1.75
N VAL A 272 2.34 -27.69 1.50
CA VAL A 272 0.90 -27.93 1.49
C VAL A 272 0.40 -27.88 0.04
N ALA A 273 0.26 -29.06 -0.56
CA ALA A 273 -0.08 -29.20 -1.98
C ALA A 273 -1.49 -28.69 -2.32
N ASP A 274 -1.57 -27.79 -3.31
CA ASP A 274 -2.70 -27.37 -4.17
C ASP A 274 -4.10 -27.41 -3.55
N ASN A 275 -4.22 -26.92 -2.32
CA ASN A 275 -5.51 -26.74 -1.68
C ASN A 275 -5.52 -25.45 -0.88
N ALA A 276 -6.17 -24.43 -1.45
CA ALA A 276 -6.33 -23.11 -0.86
C ALA A 276 -6.88 -23.17 0.59
N LEU A 277 -7.79 -24.11 0.89
CA LEU A 277 -8.30 -24.29 2.25
C LEU A 277 -7.21 -24.78 3.20
N PHE A 278 -6.38 -25.75 2.80
CA PHE A 278 -5.30 -26.21 3.67
C PHE A 278 -4.21 -25.17 3.84
N GLN A 279 -3.91 -24.37 2.81
CA GLN A 279 -2.97 -23.26 2.93
C GLN A 279 -3.50 -22.19 3.89
N LEU A 280 -4.80 -21.87 3.83
CA LEU A 280 -5.45 -20.95 4.78
C LEU A 280 -5.39 -21.48 6.22
N LEU A 281 -5.72 -22.76 6.41
CA LEU A 281 -5.64 -23.42 7.72
C LEU A 281 -4.20 -23.43 8.27
N GLU A 282 -3.21 -23.60 7.40
CA GLU A 282 -1.81 -23.56 7.78
C GLU A 282 -1.36 -22.14 8.16
N SER A 283 -1.77 -21.13 7.40
CA SER A 283 -1.60 -19.72 7.78
C SER A 283 -2.19 -19.45 9.17
N ASP A 284 -3.42 -19.90 9.42
CA ASP A 284 -4.09 -19.71 10.71
C ASP A 284 -3.41 -20.49 11.84
N ARG A 285 -2.89 -21.70 11.56
CA ARG A 285 -2.07 -22.46 12.50
C ARG A 285 -0.81 -21.67 12.91
N ILE A 286 -0.14 -21.02 11.96
CA ILE A 286 1.04 -20.19 12.23
C ILE A 286 0.66 -18.97 13.09
N LYS A 287 -0.43 -18.27 12.75
CA LYS A 287 -0.95 -17.15 13.55
C LYS A 287 -1.25 -17.59 14.98
N GLU A 288 -1.89 -18.73 15.14
CA GLU A 288 -2.24 -19.28 16.46
C GLU A 288 -0.98 -19.68 17.23
N GLN A 289 0.02 -20.28 16.58
CA GLN A 289 1.31 -20.57 17.22
C GLN A 289 1.98 -19.31 17.77
N ILE A 290 1.92 -18.19 17.03
CA ILE A 290 2.47 -16.90 17.48
C ILE A 290 1.67 -16.37 18.68
N ARG A 291 0.34 -16.52 18.67
CA ARG A 291 -0.56 -16.09 19.76
C ARG A 291 -0.40 -16.93 21.03
N ASP A 292 -0.24 -18.24 20.88
CA ASP A 292 -0.02 -19.16 22.00
C ASP A 292 1.34 -18.91 22.65
N ARG A 293 2.36 -18.57 21.85
CA ARG A 293 3.66 -18.14 22.36
C ARG A 293 3.59 -16.92 23.24
N GLU A 294 2.69 -15.97 22.95
CA GLU A 294 2.46 -14.86 23.87
C GLU A 294 1.92 -15.38 25.20
N GLN A 295 0.84 -16.17 25.18
CA GLN A 295 0.19 -16.71 26.40
C GLN A 295 1.14 -17.55 27.25
N ASP A 296 1.94 -18.42 26.63
CA ASP A 296 2.92 -19.27 27.31
C ASP A 296 3.97 -18.45 28.09
N MET A 297 4.28 -17.23 27.64
CA MET A 297 5.22 -16.35 28.32
C MET A 297 4.61 -15.64 29.53
N TRP A 298 3.27 -15.60 29.62
CA TRP A 298 2.53 -15.08 30.78
C TRP A 298 2.21 -16.16 31.80
N ALA A 299 2.02 -17.42 31.38
CA ALA A 299 1.70 -18.54 32.24
C ALA A 299 2.96 -19.14 32.87
N TYR A 300 3.31 -18.68 34.06
CA TYR A 300 4.31 -19.30 34.95
C TYR A 300 3.64 -19.91 36.19
#